data_AF-A0A3F3PI63-F1
#
_entry.id   AF-A0A3F3PI63-F1
#
_cell.length_a   1.000
_cell.length_b   1.000
_cell.length_c   1.000
_cell.angle_alpha   90.00
_cell.angle_beta   90.00
_cell.angle_gamma   90.00
#
_symmetry.space_group_name_H-M   'P 1'
#
loop_
_entity.id
_entity.type
_entity.pdbx_description
1 polymer ?
#
loop_
_entity_poly.entity_id
_entity_poly.type
_entity_poly.pdbx_seq_one_letter_code
_entity_poly.pdbx_strand_id
1 'polypeptide(L)'
;MFPILSDLYKQTTQIQYVDSYGIWIAILLGVWLIARLAHRLGRWTVQRPIAVSLGWRIGYELPWLAPTIDISTAFEVILVGVLLGANIVLLLVSAHGWADVQQRAAKLAVLNLLPLGTGLTFGLPVHLLGISRSAVAWWHRWFGRVMAAHSLLHGAIAIARADNPIPSMRHDWVPLLAAAAILMMVPVTLHVVVRRHCQVAMRIHYLLAVTAMVALAYHSWDRGSDSRWQVVGAGAL
;
A
#
# COMPACT_ATOMS: atom_id res chain seq x y z
N MET A 1 23.48 34.56 -10.34
CA MET A 1 22.66 33.34 -10.42
C MET A 1 21.75 33.35 -9.20
N PHE A 2 20.44 33.57 -9.38
CA PHE A 2 19.51 33.92 -8.28
C PHE A 2 18.91 32.67 -7.61
N PRO A 3 19.28 32.31 -6.37
CA PRO A 3 18.80 31.10 -5.68
C PRO A 3 17.30 31.12 -5.38
N ILE A 4 16.68 32.30 -5.30
CA ILE A 4 15.26 32.47 -4.97
C ILE A 4 14.35 31.94 -6.09
N LEU A 5 14.76 32.07 -7.36
CA LEU A 5 13.99 31.58 -8.50
C LEU A 5 14.05 30.04 -8.62
N SER A 6 15.15 29.40 -8.22
CA SER A 6 15.24 27.93 -8.24
C SER A 6 14.39 27.30 -7.15
N ASP A 7 14.27 27.94 -5.99
CA ASP A 7 13.44 27.43 -4.88
C ASP A 7 11.96 27.62 -5.16
N LEU A 8 11.55 28.77 -5.73
CA LEU A 8 10.17 28.96 -6.18
C LEU A 8 9.80 27.95 -7.28
N TYR A 9 10.69 27.72 -8.25
CA TYR A 9 10.46 26.77 -9.33
C TYR A 9 10.32 25.33 -8.81
N LYS A 10 11.19 24.91 -7.88
CA LYS A 10 11.09 23.61 -7.19
C LYS A 10 9.80 23.48 -6.41
N GLN A 11 9.40 24.51 -5.67
CA GLN A 11 8.17 24.50 -4.89
C GLN A 11 6.93 24.43 -5.80
N THR A 12 6.89 25.20 -6.90
CA THR A 12 5.79 25.13 -7.86
C THR A 12 5.70 23.80 -8.59
N THR A 13 6.84 23.20 -8.97
CA THR A 13 6.83 21.87 -9.59
C THR A 13 6.42 20.78 -8.61
N GLN A 14 6.73 20.92 -7.32
CA GLN A 14 6.35 19.96 -6.29
C GLN A 14 4.84 20.00 -5.98
N ILE A 15 4.24 21.20 -5.91
CA ILE A 15 2.79 21.40 -5.72
C ILE A 15 2.04 20.87 -6.94
N GLN A 16 2.51 21.22 -8.14
CA GLN A 16 1.91 20.76 -9.40
C GLN A 16 2.03 19.24 -9.57
N TYR A 17 3.10 18.61 -9.03
CA TYR A 17 3.21 17.16 -8.93
C TYR A 17 2.07 16.62 -8.06
N VAL A 18 1.99 17.01 -6.78
CA VAL A 18 1.00 16.51 -5.80
C VAL A 18 -0.45 16.65 -6.32
N ASP A 19 -0.78 17.77 -6.95
CA ASP A 19 -2.12 17.99 -7.52
C ASP A 19 -2.40 17.06 -8.72
N SER A 20 -1.39 16.85 -9.57
CA SER A 20 -1.47 15.87 -10.67
C SER A 20 -1.69 14.44 -10.15
N TYR A 21 -1.11 14.07 -9.00
CA TYR A 21 -1.31 12.76 -8.37
C TYR A 21 -2.73 12.60 -7.80
N GLY A 22 -3.28 13.63 -7.16
CA GLY A 22 -4.65 13.62 -6.68
C GLY A 22 -5.64 13.37 -7.84
N ILE A 23 -5.39 14.00 -8.98
CA ILE A 23 -6.18 13.83 -10.21
C ILE A 23 -6.05 12.41 -10.76
N TRP A 24 -4.84 11.83 -10.82
CA TRP A 24 -4.67 10.44 -11.28
C TRP A 24 -5.35 9.41 -10.36
N ILE A 25 -5.29 9.61 -9.05
CA ILE A 25 -5.96 8.76 -8.07
C ILE A 25 -7.49 8.88 -8.19
N ALA A 26 -8.01 10.11 -8.36
CA ALA A 26 -9.43 10.35 -8.61
C ALA A 26 -9.90 9.70 -9.93
N ILE A 27 -9.08 9.75 -10.99
CA ILE A 27 -9.36 9.07 -12.26
C ILE A 27 -9.36 7.55 -12.08
N LEU A 28 -8.38 6.98 -11.38
CA LEU A 28 -8.33 5.53 -11.10
C LEU A 28 -9.52 5.08 -10.25
N LEU A 29 -9.90 5.85 -9.23
CA LEU A 29 -11.09 5.61 -8.41
C LEU A 29 -12.38 5.73 -9.23
N GLY A 30 -12.46 6.72 -10.14
CA GLY A 30 -13.58 6.92 -11.04
C GLY A 30 -13.74 5.77 -12.03
N VAL A 31 -12.66 5.36 -12.70
CA VAL A 31 -12.62 4.20 -13.59
C VAL A 31 -13.01 2.94 -12.83
N TRP A 32 -12.55 2.78 -11.59
CA TRP A 32 -12.92 1.65 -10.74
C TRP A 32 -14.41 1.66 -10.36
N LEU A 33 -14.97 2.81 -9.98
CA LEU A 33 -16.39 2.96 -9.68
C LEU A 33 -17.25 2.65 -10.90
N ILE A 34 -16.85 3.13 -12.08
CA ILE A 34 -17.53 2.85 -13.35
C ILE A 34 -17.44 1.38 -13.71
N ALA A 35 -16.27 0.75 -13.61
CA ALA A 35 -16.09 -0.68 -13.86
C ALA A 35 -16.92 -1.53 -12.89
N ARG A 36 -17.00 -1.14 -11.62
CA ARG A 36 -17.79 -1.84 -10.59
C ARG A 36 -19.30 -1.65 -10.81
N LEU A 37 -19.72 -0.47 -11.24
CA LEU A 37 -21.11 -0.18 -11.59
C LEU A 37 -21.52 -0.97 -12.84
N ALA A 38 -20.67 -0.96 -13.88
CA ALA A 38 -20.84 -1.75 -15.10
C ALA A 38 -20.87 -3.25 -14.78
N HIS A 39 -20.04 -3.74 -13.86
CA HIS A 39 -20.08 -5.12 -13.40
C HIS A 39 -21.35 -5.45 -12.59
N ARG A 40 -21.85 -4.54 -11.74
CA ARG A 40 -23.13 -4.75 -11.03
C ARG A 40 -24.31 -4.73 -11.99
N LEU A 41 -24.33 -3.81 -12.96
CA LEU A 41 -25.35 -3.72 -14.00
C LEU A 41 -25.29 -4.93 -14.94
N GLY A 42 -24.10 -5.36 -15.35
CA GLY A 42 -23.87 -6.56 -16.16
C GLY A 42 -24.26 -7.85 -15.42
N ARG A 43 -24.05 -7.92 -14.11
CA ARG A 43 -24.60 -9.04 -13.30
C ARG A 43 -26.13 -9.01 -13.22
N TRP A 44 -26.73 -7.83 -13.20
CA TRP A 44 -28.18 -7.68 -13.21
C TRP A 44 -28.82 -8.04 -14.56
N THR A 45 -28.13 -7.74 -15.67
CA THR A 45 -28.67 -8.00 -17.02
C THR A 45 -28.32 -9.38 -17.58
N VAL A 46 -27.28 -10.06 -17.09
CA VAL A 46 -26.72 -11.25 -17.77
C VAL A 46 -26.62 -12.51 -16.89
N GLN A 47 -26.90 -12.47 -15.58
CA GLN A 47 -26.72 -13.66 -14.72
C GLN A 47 -27.98 -14.49 -14.48
N ARG A 48 -28.42 -15.20 -15.52
CA ARG A 48 -28.92 -16.59 -15.32
C ARG A 48 -28.31 -17.64 -16.28
N PRO A 49 -27.85 -17.35 -17.52
CA PRO A 49 -27.29 -18.42 -18.36
C PRO A 49 -25.75 -18.44 -18.49
N ILE A 50 -25.01 -17.34 -18.24
CA ILE A 50 -23.56 -17.28 -18.59
C ILE A 50 -22.63 -17.81 -17.50
N ALA A 51 -23.07 -17.84 -16.23
CA ALA A 51 -22.25 -18.34 -15.13
C ALA A 51 -21.88 -19.83 -15.29
N VAL A 52 -22.68 -20.60 -16.03
CA VAL A 52 -22.43 -22.02 -16.29
C VAL A 52 -21.48 -22.25 -17.47
N SER A 53 -21.43 -21.34 -18.46
CA SER A 53 -20.57 -21.52 -19.64
C SER A 53 -19.16 -20.97 -19.46
N LEU A 54 -18.98 -19.91 -18.66
CA LEU A 54 -17.66 -19.32 -18.43
C LEU A 54 -16.82 -20.09 -17.39
N GLY A 55 -17.48 -20.82 -16.48
CA GLY A 55 -16.82 -21.70 -15.52
C GLY A 55 -16.07 -22.87 -16.16
N TRP A 56 -16.47 -23.29 -17.37
CA TRP A 56 -15.80 -24.38 -18.09
C TRP A 56 -14.59 -23.88 -18.90
N ARG A 57 -14.64 -22.67 -19.49
CA ARG A 57 -13.55 -22.16 -20.35
C ARG A 57 -12.39 -21.49 -19.62
N ILE A 58 -12.56 -21.11 -18.34
CA ILE A 58 -11.48 -20.55 -17.50
C ILE A 58 -10.99 -21.60 -16.48
N GLY A 59 -11.12 -22.89 -16.85
CA GLY A 59 -10.55 -24.02 -16.10
C GLY A 59 -9.04 -24.17 -16.29
N TYR A 60 -8.28 -23.07 -16.33
CA TYR A 60 -6.87 -23.13 -15.97
C TYR A 60 -6.83 -22.98 -14.47
N GLU A 61 -6.57 -24.09 -13.78
CA GLU A 61 -6.25 -24.08 -12.36
C GLU A 61 -5.26 -22.93 -12.11
N LEU A 62 -5.66 -21.95 -11.29
CA LEU A 62 -4.76 -20.87 -10.93
C LEU A 62 -3.47 -21.51 -10.42
N PRO A 63 -2.28 -21.03 -10.85
CA PRO A 63 -1.01 -21.62 -10.44
C PRO A 63 -1.00 -21.78 -8.93
N TRP A 64 -0.53 -22.92 -8.44
CA TRP A 64 -0.53 -23.35 -7.03
C TRP A 64 -0.08 -22.29 -6.01
N LEU A 65 0.65 -21.26 -6.45
CA LEU A 65 1.05 -20.09 -5.68
C LEU A 65 -0.09 -19.09 -5.39
N ALA A 66 -1.08 -18.93 -6.26
CA ALA A 66 -2.12 -17.91 -6.12
C ALA A 66 -2.94 -18.05 -4.83
N PRO A 67 -3.39 -19.26 -4.41
CA PRO A 67 -4.05 -19.43 -3.11
C PRO A 67 -3.13 -19.11 -1.93
N THR A 68 -1.82 -19.37 -2.05
CA THR A 68 -0.85 -19.09 -0.98
C THR A 68 -0.65 -17.59 -0.73
N ILE A 69 -0.97 -16.75 -1.72
CA ILE A 69 -0.93 -15.29 -1.63
C ILE A 69 -2.32 -14.66 -1.51
N ASP A 70 -3.33 -15.41 -1.06
CA ASP A 70 -4.73 -14.96 -0.93
C ASP A 70 -5.36 -14.48 -2.25
N ILE A 71 -5.09 -15.15 -3.38
CA ILE A 71 -5.80 -14.91 -4.64
C ILE A 71 -6.62 -16.15 -4.99
N SER A 72 -7.93 -15.95 -5.08
CA SER A 72 -8.93 -17.00 -5.26
C SER A 72 -9.72 -16.85 -6.56
N THR A 73 -9.71 -15.66 -7.18
CA THR A 73 -10.48 -15.40 -8.42
C THR A 73 -9.66 -14.66 -9.47
N ALA A 74 -10.01 -14.84 -10.75
CA ALA A 74 -9.40 -14.07 -11.85
C ALA A 74 -9.62 -12.55 -11.68
N PHE A 75 -10.73 -12.15 -11.06
CA PHE A 75 -10.99 -10.75 -10.72
C PHE A 75 -9.97 -10.20 -9.71
N GLU A 76 -9.64 -10.98 -8.68
CA GLU A 76 -8.58 -10.63 -7.71
C GLU A 76 -7.20 -10.56 -8.38
N VAL A 77 -6.89 -11.44 -9.33
CA VAL A 77 -5.66 -11.35 -10.15
C VAL A 77 -5.59 -10.01 -10.87
N ILE A 78 -6.67 -9.59 -11.53
CA ILE A 78 -6.71 -8.32 -12.26
C ILE A 78 -6.52 -7.14 -11.29
N LEU A 79 -7.21 -7.15 -10.14
CA LEU A 79 -7.10 -6.07 -9.15
C LEU A 79 -5.68 -5.95 -8.58
N VAL A 80 -5.06 -7.07 -8.21
CA VAL A 80 -3.67 -7.11 -7.75
C VAL A 80 -2.73 -6.66 -8.87
N GLY A 81 -2.95 -7.13 -10.10
CA GLY A 81 -2.18 -6.72 -11.27
C GLY A 81 -2.24 -5.22 -11.52
N VAL A 82 -3.42 -4.61 -11.40
CA VAL A 82 -3.60 -3.15 -11.50
C VAL A 82 -2.91 -2.43 -10.35
N LEU A 83 -3.07 -2.90 -9.10
CA LEU A 83 -2.41 -2.31 -7.93
C LEU A 83 -0.89 -2.33 -8.08
N LEU A 84 -0.31 -3.50 -8.38
CA LEU A 84 1.12 -3.66 -8.56
C LEU A 84 1.63 -2.90 -9.78
N GLY A 85 0.94 -3.01 -10.91
CA GLY A 85 1.28 -2.30 -12.14
C GLY A 85 1.31 -0.79 -11.94
N ALA A 86 0.28 -0.22 -11.30
CA ALA A 86 0.26 1.20 -10.96
C ALA A 86 1.43 1.58 -10.04
N ASN A 87 1.69 0.83 -8.97
CA ASN A 87 2.79 1.13 -8.05
C ASN A 87 4.16 1.02 -8.73
N ILE A 88 4.38 0.04 -9.62
CA ILE A 88 5.63 -0.12 -10.39
C ILE A 88 5.81 1.05 -11.36
N VAL A 89 4.75 1.42 -12.09
CA VAL A 89 4.77 2.55 -13.02
C VAL A 89 5.12 3.84 -12.25
N LEU A 90 4.46 4.11 -11.12
CA LEU A 90 4.72 5.31 -10.32
C LEU A 90 6.13 5.33 -9.70
N LEU A 91 6.67 4.15 -9.38
CA LEU A 91 8.02 3.99 -8.85
C LEU A 91 9.08 4.28 -9.91
N LEU A 92 8.89 3.79 -11.14
CA LEU A 92 9.94 3.74 -12.16
C LEU A 92 9.82 4.82 -13.24
N VAL A 93 8.60 5.28 -13.56
CA VAL A 93 8.41 6.30 -14.59
C VAL A 93 9.08 7.60 -14.15
N SER A 94 9.97 8.09 -15.01
CA SER A 94 10.74 9.32 -14.78
C SER A 94 11.65 9.25 -13.54
N ALA A 95 12.07 8.06 -13.14
CA ALA A 95 13.16 7.88 -12.17
C ALA A 95 14.50 7.93 -12.92
N HIS A 96 15.35 8.91 -12.60
CA HIS A 96 16.65 9.10 -13.26
C HIS A 96 17.81 8.54 -12.43
N GLY A 97 17.52 8.00 -11.24
CA GLY A 97 18.51 7.34 -10.40
C GLY A 97 17.93 6.76 -9.12
N TRP A 98 18.78 6.09 -8.34
CA TRP A 98 18.38 5.42 -7.09
C TRP A 98 17.85 6.37 -6.02
N ALA A 99 18.26 7.64 -6.03
CA ALA A 99 17.70 8.65 -5.14
C ALA A 99 16.21 8.91 -5.42
N ASP A 100 15.84 9.01 -6.69
CA ASP A 100 14.45 9.18 -7.10
C ASP A 100 13.61 7.96 -6.71
N VAL A 101 14.15 6.75 -6.97
CA VAL A 101 13.49 5.49 -6.59
C VAL A 101 13.29 5.41 -5.08
N GLN A 102 14.30 5.77 -4.28
CA GLN A 102 14.21 5.79 -2.82
C GLN A 102 13.14 6.77 -2.31
N GLN A 103 13.07 7.98 -2.88
CA GLN A 103 12.08 8.99 -2.49
C GLN A 103 10.67 8.58 -2.93
N ARG A 104 10.52 8.04 -4.15
CA ARG A 104 9.24 7.53 -4.67
C ARG A 104 8.74 6.34 -3.87
N ALA A 105 9.63 5.42 -3.49
CA ALA A 105 9.30 4.30 -2.62
C ALA A 105 8.76 4.79 -1.26
N ALA A 106 9.38 5.80 -0.64
CA ALA A 106 8.83 6.39 0.58
C ALA A 106 7.41 6.96 0.38
N LYS A 107 7.19 7.73 -0.70
CA LYS A 107 5.86 8.29 -1.01
C LYS A 107 4.82 7.20 -1.25
N LEU A 108 5.16 6.16 -2.00
CA LEU A 108 4.27 5.04 -2.28
C LEU A 108 4.00 4.21 -1.02
N ALA A 109 4.97 4.05 -0.13
CA ALA A 109 4.73 3.43 1.18
C ALA A 109 3.66 4.20 1.97
N VAL A 110 3.77 5.53 2.06
CA VAL A 110 2.78 6.37 2.74
C VAL A 110 1.41 6.32 2.05
N LEU A 111 1.36 6.33 0.73
CA LEU A 111 0.09 6.23 -0.01
C LEU A 111 -0.62 4.90 0.25
N ASN A 112 0.11 3.79 0.26
CA ASN A 112 -0.44 2.48 0.56
C ASN A 112 -0.72 2.29 2.08
N LEU A 113 -0.21 3.18 2.94
CA LEU A 113 -0.51 3.22 4.36
C LEU A 113 -1.89 3.83 4.66
N LEU A 114 -2.36 4.79 3.86
CA LEU A 114 -3.63 5.48 4.08
C LEU A 114 -4.83 4.51 4.16
N PRO A 115 -5.00 3.53 3.23
CA PRO A 115 -6.08 2.55 3.33
C PRO A 115 -5.92 1.60 4.52
N LEU A 116 -4.72 1.42 5.06
CA LEU A 116 -4.49 0.56 6.22
C LEU A 116 -5.03 1.19 7.51
N GLY A 117 -4.91 2.52 7.64
CA GLY A 117 -5.54 3.29 8.71
C GLY A 117 -7.04 3.07 8.77
N THR A 118 -7.71 3.11 7.61
CA THR A 118 -9.16 2.81 7.51
C THR A 118 -9.55 1.39 7.94
N GLY A 119 -8.57 0.50 8.14
CA GLY A 119 -8.78 -0.81 8.76
C GLY A 119 -9.19 -0.70 10.23
N LEU A 120 -8.73 0.32 10.97
CA LEU A 120 -9.19 0.54 12.35
C LEU A 120 -10.70 0.78 12.44
N THR A 121 -11.30 1.21 11.34
CA THR A 121 -12.74 1.42 11.17
C THR A 121 -13.40 0.34 10.31
N PHE A 122 -13.02 -0.94 10.41
CA PHE A 122 -13.63 -2.07 9.66
C PHE A 122 -15.17 -2.06 9.58
N GLY A 123 -15.89 -1.44 10.52
CA GLY A 123 -17.35 -1.26 10.48
C GLY A 123 -17.85 -0.20 9.48
N LEU A 124 -17.10 0.87 9.24
CA LEU A 124 -17.55 2.08 8.55
C LEU A 124 -17.64 1.89 7.02
N PRO A 125 -16.64 1.29 6.33
CA PRO A 125 -16.78 0.93 4.90
C PRO A 125 -17.86 -0.13 4.66
N VAL A 126 -18.06 -1.05 5.61
CA VAL A 126 -19.07 -2.11 5.51
C VAL A 126 -20.48 -1.50 5.57
N HIS A 127 -20.71 -0.57 6.49
CA HIS A 127 -22.02 0.08 6.66
C HIS A 127 -22.33 1.10 5.56
N LEU A 128 -21.35 1.91 5.13
CA LEU A 128 -21.60 2.98 4.16
C LEU A 128 -21.54 2.52 2.70
N LEU A 129 -20.66 1.56 2.37
CA LEU A 129 -20.38 1.18 0.97
C LEU A 129 -20.87 -0.23 0.61
N GLY A 130 -21.46 -0.96 1.57
CA GLY A 130 -21.93 -2.33 1.38
C GLY A 130 -20.82 -3.29 0.94
N ILE A 131 -19.57 -3.03 1.35
CA ILE A 131 -18.42 -3.89 1.05
C ILE A 131 -18.37 -4.99 2.10
N SER A 132 -18.13 -6.24 1.67
CA SER A 132 -18.01 -7.35 2.63
C SER A 132 -16.75 -7.21 3.49
N ARG A 133 -16.82 -7.65 4.75
CA ARG A 133 -15.66 -7.70 5.66
C ARG A 133 -14.50 -8.52 5.07
N SER A 134 -14.80 -9.59 4.34
CA SER A 134 -13.80 -10.41 3.66
C SER A 134 -13.05 -9.63 2.58
N ALA A 135 -13.76 -8.81 1.79
CA ALA A 135 -13.14 -7.97 0.77
C ALA A 135 -12.28 -6.87 1.41
N VAL A 136 -12.76 -6.20 2.48
CA VAL A 136 -11.97 -5.19 3.19
C VAL A 136 -10.70 -5.81 3.80
N ALA A 137 -10.82 -6.97 4.44
CA ALA A 137 -9.66 -7.68 4.98
C ALA A 137 -8.67 -8.13 3.89
N TRP A 138 -9.18 -8.55 2.73
CA TRP A 138 -8.35 -8.89 1.57
C TRP A 138 -7.59 -7.66 1.04
N TRP A 139 -8.26 -6.52 0.89
CA TRP A 139 -7.64 -5.25 0.51
C TRP A 139 -6.57 -4.80 1.51
N HIS A 140 -6.88 -4.87 2.81
CA HIS A 140 -5.94 -4.53 3.88
C HIS A 140 -4.65 -5.37 3.77
N ARG A 141 -4.75 -6.68 3.49
CA ARG A 141 -3.56 -7.53 3.30
C ARG A 141 -2.71 -7.08 2.11
N TRP A 142 -3.33 -6.76 0.97
CA TRP A 142 -2.60 -6.34 -0.23
C TRP A 142 -1.96 -4.96 -0.09
N PHE A 143 -2.69 -3.96 0.43
CA PHE A 143 -2.11 -2.66 0.75
C PHE A 143 -0.98 -2.78 1.76
N GLY A 144 -1.11 -3.68 2.76
CA GLY A 144 -0.07 -3.95 3.76
C GLY A 144 1.19 -4.50 3.13
N ARG A 145 1.08 -5.48 2.22
CA ARG A 145 2.22 -6.05 1.49
C ARG A 145 2.92 -5.02 0.62
N VAL A 146 2.17 -4.19 -0.11
CA VAL A 146 2.73 -3.16 -1.00
C VAL A 146 3.39 -2.04 -0.19
N MET A 147 2.75 -1.56 0.89
CA MET A 147 3.33 -0.61 1.83
C MET A 147 4.64 -1.14 2.43
N ALA A 148 4.64 -2.39 2.90
CA ALA A 148 5.84 -3.03 3.45
C ALA A 148 6.96 -3.15 2.41
N ALA A 149 6.64 -3.60 1.18
CA ALA A 149 7.62 -3.71 0.10
C ALA A 149 8.29 -2.38 -0.22
N HIS A 150 7.51 -1.30 -0.36
CA HIS A 150 8.05 0.03 -0.61
C HIS A 150 8.86 0.59 0.58
N SER A 151 8.43 0.33 1.81
CA SER A 151 9.15 0.74 3.03
C SER A 151 10.51 0.05 3.13
N LEU A 152 10.56 -1.26 2.84
CA LEU A 152 11.79 -2.04 2.82
C LEU A 152 12.69 -1.63 1.66
N LEU A 153 12.14 -1.36 0.47
CA LEU A 153 12.91 -0.85 -0.67
C LEU A 153 13.54 0.50 -0.34
N HIS A 154 12.78 1.42 0.27
CA HIS A 154 13.28 2.71 0.73
C HIS A 154 14.45 2.54 1.71
N GLY A 155 14.29 1.70 2.73
CA GLY A 155 15.34 1.42 3.72
C GLY A 155 16.57 0.73 3.11
N ALA A 156 16.37 -0.25 2.23
CA ALA A 156 17.45 -0.97 1.57
C ALA A 156 18.31 -0.04 0.70
N ILE A 157 17.68 0.85 -0.09
CA ILE A 157 18.42 1.84 -0.88
C ILE A 157 19.13 2.85 0.03
N ALA A 158 18.51 3.25 1.15
CA ALA A 158 19.14 4.14 2.13
C ALA A 158 20.42 3.53 2.71
N ILE A 159 20.38 2.26 3.10
CA ILE A 159 21.55 1.54 3.63
C ILE A 159 22.61 1.35 2.55
N ALA A 160 22.20 0.94 1.34
CA ALA A 160 23.13 0.69 0.24
C ALA A 160 23.87 1.95 -0.23
N ARG A 161 23.30 3.14 -0.01
CA ARG A 161 23.88 4.43 -0.37
C ARG A 161 24.62 5.12 0.77
N ALA A 162 24.65 4.54 1.96
CA ALA A 162 25.35 5.12 3.11
C ALA A 162 26.86 4.87 2.99
N ASP A 163 27.67 5.93 3.10
CA ASP A 163 29.14 5.81 3.06
C ASP A 163 29.68 4.93 4.21
N ASN A 164 29.00 4.95 5.37
CA ASN A 164 29.30 4.12 6.54
C ASN A 164 27.99 3.60 7.16
N PRO A 165 27.51 2.41 6.76
CA PRO A 165 26.18 1.94 7.14
C PRO A 165 26.06 1.58 8.63
N ILE A 166 27.12 1.07 9.27
CA ILE A 166 27.06 0.62 10.67
C ILE A 166 26.91 1.81 11.65
N PRO A 167 27.71 2.88 11.55
CA PRO A 167 27.52 4.07 12.39
C PRO A 167 26.23 4.83 12.08
N SER A 168 25.79 4.89 10.82
CA SER A 168 24.54 5.57 10.46
C SER A 168 23.31 4.86 11.03
N MET A 169 23.26 3.52 10.95
CA MET A 169 22.21 2.70 11.58
C MET A 169 22.09 2.93 13.09
N ARG A 170 23.22 3.16 13.78
CA ARG A 170 23.22 3.41 15.24
C ARG A 170 22.58 4.74 15.62
N HIS A 171 22.63 5.74 14.73
CA HIS A 171 21.99 7.04 14.94
C HIS A 171 20.52 7.02 14.44
N ASP A 172 20.25 6.29 13.36
CA ASP A 172 18.93 6.11 12.75
C ASP A 172 18.13 4.93 13.37
N TRP A 173 18.07 4.84 14.70
CA TRP A 173 17.41 3.70 15.38
C TRP A 173 15.89 3.69 15.18
N VAL A 174 15.24 4.85 15.00
CA VAL A 174 13.79 4.96 14.81
C VAL A 174 13.30 4.32 13.50
N PRO A 175 13.87 4.64 12.32
CA PRO A 175 13.49 3.95 11.09
C PRO A 175 13.85 2.45 11.12
N LEU A 176 14.88 2.04 11.85
CA LEU A 176 15.17 0.61 12.08
C LEU A 176 14.08 -0.07 12.91
N LEU A 177 13.57 0.60 13.96
CA LEU A 177 12.43 0.10 14.73
C LEU A 177 11.18 -0.06 13.85
N ALA A 178 10.90 0.93 12.98
CA ALA A 178 9.80 0.83 12.01
C ALA A 178 9.99 -0.37 11.05
N ALA A 179 11.19 -0.52 10.48
CA ALA A 179 11.51 -1.62 9.57
C ALA A 179 11.39 -2.98 10.27
N ALA A 180 11.88 -3.11 11.51
CA ALA A 180 11.77 -4.32 12.30
C ALA A 180 10.30 -4.66 12.60
N ALA A 181 9.49 -3.67 12.99
CA ALA A 181 8.06 -3.87 13.23
C ALA A 181 7.34 -4.37 11.97
N ILE A 182 7.61 -3.77 10.80
CA ILE A 182 7.05 -4.18 9.50
C ILE A 182 7.48 -5.61 9.14
N LEU A 183 8.76 -5.96 9.31
CA LEU A 183 9.25 -7.32 9.04
C LEU A 183 8.59 -8.35 9.95
N MET A 184 8.44 -8.04 11.24
CA MET A 184 7.80 -8.92 12.21
C MET A 184 6.30 -9.11 11.97
N MET A 185 5.63 -8.21 11.23
CA MET A 185 4.24 -8.43 10.83
C MET A 185 4.09 -9.61 9.86
N VAL A 186 5.10 -9.93 9.05
CA VAL A 186 5.03 -11.01 8.06
C VAL A 186 4.73 -12.37 8.71
N PRO A 187 5.54 -12.88 9.67
CA PRO A 187 5.24 -14.15 10.31
C PRO A 187 3.95 -14.13 11.14
N VAL A 188 3.62 -12.99 11.77
CA VAL A 188 2.40 -12.84 12.60
C VAL A 188 1.12 -12.91 11.77
N THR A 189 1.19 -12.51 10.50
CA THR A 189 0.04 -12.48 9.57
C THR A 189 -0.02 -13.71 8.66
N LEU A 190 0.91 -14.67 8.80
CA LEU A 190 0.84 -15.93 8.07
C LEU A 190 -0.46 -16.68 8.38
N HIS A 191 -1.10 -17.20 7.34
CA HIS A 191 -2.38 -17.91 7.46
C HIS A 191 -2.34 -19.03 8.52
N VAL A 192 -1.24 -19.78 8.59
CA VAL A 192 -1.04 -20.86 9.57
C VAL A 192 -1.02 -20.32 11.01
N VAL A 193 -0.34 -19.19 11.25
CA VAL A 193 -0.21 -18.56 12.57
C VAL A 193 -1.54 -17.96 13.00
N VAL A 194 -2.21 -17.22 12.11
CA VAL A 194 -3.53 -16.62 12.39
C VAL A 194 -4.57 -17.70 12.63
N ARG A 195 -4.57 -18.80 11.85
CA ARG A 195 -5.52 -19.91 12.04
C ARG A 195 -5.32 -20.61 13.39
N ARG A 196 -4.07 -20.80 13.82
CA ARG A 196 -3.75 -21.53 15.06
C ARG A 196 -3.84 -20.67 16.32
N HIS A 197 -3.46 -19.40 16.22
CA HIS A 197 -3.30 -18.49 17.35
C HIS A 197 -3.94 -17.12 17.11
N CYS A 198 -5.13 -17.08 16.51
CA CYS A 198 -5.81 -15.86 16.06
C CYS A 198 -5.77 -14.70 17.08
N GLN A 199 -6.17 -14.95 18.33
CA GLN A 199 -6.22 -13.90 19.37
C GLN A 199 -4.84 -13.32 19.68
N VAL A 200 -3.82 -14.17 19.77
CA VAL A 200 -2.44 -13.76 20.05
C VAL A 200 -1.85 -13.04 18.84
N ALA A 201 -2.03 -13.60 17.64
CA ALA A 201 -1.57 -13.02 16.39
C ALA A 201 -2.14 -11.62 16.17
N MET A 202 -3.44 -11.42 16.41
CA MET A 202 -4.06 -10.10 16.27
C MET A 202 -3.55 -9.09 17.30
N ARG A 203 -3.36 -9.49 18.57
CA ARG A 203 -2.77 -8.60 19.59
C ARG A 203 -1.36 -8.15 19.21
N ILE A 204 -0.52 -9.10 18.77
CA ILE A 204 0.84 -8.80 18.33
C ILE A 204 0.79 -7.90 17.08
N HIS A 205 -0.08 -8.19 16.12
CA HIS A 205 -0.27 -7.36 14.93
C HIS A 205 -0.60 -5.91 15.28
N TYR A 206 -1.53 -5.67 16.20
CA TYR A 206 -1.87 -4.32 16.65
C TYR A 206 -0.69 -3.61 17.34
N LEU A 207 0.03 -4.30 18.22
CA LEU A 207 1.22 -3.73 18.88
C LEU A 207 2.31 -3.35 17.87
N LEU A 208 2.57 -4.23 16.90
CA LEU A 208 3.50 -3.96 15.81
C LEU A 208 3.00 -2.81 14.92
N ALA A 209 1.70 -2.73 14.66
CA ALA A 209 1.10 -1.65 13.86
C ALA A 209 1.25 -0.30 14.54
N VAL A 210 0.90 -0.19 15.82
CA VAL A 210 1.10 1.04 16.60
C VAL A 210 2.58 1.41 16.65
N THR A 211 3.47 0.45 16.87
CA THR A 211 4.92 0.68 16.89
C THR A 211 5.43 1.22 15.56
N ALA A 212 5.04 0.58 14.44
CA ALA A 212 5.39 1.02 13.11
C ALA A 212 4.84 2.42 12.81
N MET A 213 3.58 2.68 13.15
CA MET A 213 2.94 3.99 12.94
C MET A 213 3.65 5.11 13.70
N VAL A 214 3.92 4.91 15.00
CA VAL A 214 4.61 5.92 15.83
C VAL A 214 6.03 6.16 15.32
N ALA A 215 6.77 5.10 15.00
CA ALA A 215 8.13 5.22 14.48
C ALA A 215 8.16 5.91 13.11
N LEU A 216 7.23 5.58 12.20
CA LEU A 216 7.10 6.25 10.89
C LEU A 216 6.70 7.72 11.04
N ALA A 217 5.76 8.04 11.94
CA ALA A 217 5.35 9.41 12.21
C ALA A 217 6.52 10.25 12.73
N TYR A 218 7.24 9.73 13.73
CA TYR A 218 8.44 10.38 14.26
C TYR A 218 9.50 10.56 13.19
N HIS A 219 9.83 9.51 12.44
CA HIS A 219 10.82 9.56 11.36
C HIS A 219 10.44 10.59 10.29
N SER A 220 9.16 10.64 9.90
CA SER A 220 8.68 11.62 8.92
C SER A 220 8.78 13.07 9.43
N TRP A 221 8.60 13.26 10.73
CA TRP A 221 8.71 14.56 11.38
C TRP A 221 10.16 15.02 11.48
N ASP A 222 11.04 14.15 11.97
CA ASP A 222 12.48 14.38 12.11
C ASP A 222 13.13 14.72 10.76
N ARG A 223 12.75 14.00 9.69
CA ARG A 223 13.25 14.27 8.34
C ARG A 223 12.57 15.46 7.64
N GLY A 224 11.63 16.14 8.29
CA GLY A 224 10.91 17.27 7.71
C GLY A 224 10.11 16.91 6.45
N SER A 225 9.61 15.68 6.35
CA SER A 225 8.94 15.18 5.14
C SER A 225 7.62 15.90 4.88
N ASP A 226 7.34 16.23 3.62
CA ASP A 226 6.04 16.75 3.19
C ASP A 226 4.89 15.76 3.44
N SER A 227 5.20 14.47 3.57
CA SER A 227 4.22 13.40 3.83
C SER A 227 3.87 13.24 5.31
N ARG A 228 4.45 14.03 6.22
CA ARG A 228 4.25 13.89 7.68
C ARG A 228 2.79 13.88 8.11
N TRP A 229 1.98 14.77 7.53
CA TRP A 229 0.55 14.87 7.84
C TRP A 229 -0.27 13.68 7.31
N GLN A 230 0.18 13.06 6.23
CA GLN A 230 -0.45 11.87 5.68
C GLN A 230 -0.20 10.64 6.57
N VAL A 231 1.01 10.53 7.15
CA VAL A 231 1.35 9.45 8.09
C VAL A 231 0.57 9.61 9.40
N VAL A 232 0.47 10.83 9.94
CA VAL A 232 -0.35 11.11 11.12
C VAL A 232 -1.82 10.85 10.85
N GLY A 233 -2.33 11.30 9.69
CA GLY A 233 -3.70 11.04 9.26
C GLY A 233 -4.00 9.55 9.13
N ALA A 234 -3.09 8.76 8.57
CA ALA A 234 -3.25 7.30 8.50
C ALA A 234 -3.36 6.63 9.88
N GLY A 235 -2.76 7.22 10.93
CA GLY A 235 -2.83 6.69 12.29
C GLY A 235 -4.06 7.13 13.07
N ALA A 236 -4.72 8.21 12.64
CA ALA A 236 -5.91 8.78 13.28
C ALA A 236 -7.24 8.30 12.66
N LEU A 237 -7.20 7.72 11.46
CA LEU A 237 -8.32 7.08 10.75
C LEU A 237 -8.56 5.65 11.23
#